data_AF-A0A959RQ66-F1
#
_entry.id   AF-A0A959RQ66-F1
#
_cell.length_a   1.000
_cell.length_b   1.000
_cell.length_c   1.000
_cell.angle_alpha   90.00
_cell.angle_beta   90.00
_cell.angle_gamma   90.00
#
_symmetry.space_group_name_H-M   'P 1'
#
loop_
_entity.id
_entity.type
_entity.pdbx_description
1 polymer ?
#
loop_
_entity_poly.entity_id
_entity_poly.type
_entity_poly.pdbx_seq_one_letter_code
_entity_poly.pdbx_strand_id
1 'polypeptide(L)'
;PKEKYDVWHDRAAFHFLTAEKDITNYLHTAFAGLATTGVCIIGTFSLQGPKKCSGIEVRQYSDNSMIEKTKDLFEKMKCKEVAHTTPFETVQPFIFCSFRKRQQ
;
A
#
# COMPACT_ATOMS: atom_id res chain seq x y z
N PRO A 1 0.47 16.12 6.49
CA PRO A 1 -0.27 16.26 7.77
C PRO A 1 0.48 17.20 8.72
N LYS A 2 -0.21 17.98 9.55
CA LYS A 2 0.46 18.84 10.55
C LYS A 2 1.00 18.03 11.73
N GLU A 3 0.33 16.92 12.04
CA GLU A 3 0.70 15.99 13.10
C GLU A 3 1.52 14.81 12.55
N LYS A 4 2.21 14.11 13.47
CA LYS A 4 2.95 12.88 13.20
C LYS A 4 2.19 11.70 13.76
N TYR A 5 2.10 10.63 12.98
CA TYR A 5 1.40 9.40 13.36
C TYR A 5 2.39 8.27 13.59
N ASP A 6 2.13 7.43 14.59
CA ASP A 6 2.90 6.20 14.81
C ASP A 6 2.55 5.13 13.77
N VAL A 7 1.31 5.15 13.26
CA VAL A 7 0.83 4.19 12.26
C VAL A 7 0.10 4.92 11.14
N TRP A 8 0.48 4.62 9.91
CA TRP A 8 -0.24 4.96 8.69
C TRP A 8 -0.81 3.66 8.13
N HIS A 9 -2.12 3.50 8.13
CA HIS A 9 -2.76 2.29 7.61
C HIS A 9 -3.70 2.64 6.46
N ASP A 10 -3.33 2.16 5.28
CA ASP A 10 -4.16 2.19 4.09
C ASP A 10 -4.62 0.78 3.76
N ARG A 11 -5.94 0.59 3.75
CA ARG A 11 -6.55 -0.69 3.43
C ARG A 11 -6.71 -0.92 1.92
N ALA A 12 -6.95 0.14 1.13
CA ALA A 12 -7.40 0.00 -0.26
C ALA A 12 -7.28 1.27 -1.13
N ALA A 13 -6.96 2.45 -0.59
CA ALA A 13 -6.87 3.67 -1.38
C ALA A 13 -5.71 3.62 -2.39
N PHE A 14 -4.57 3.04 -1.98
CA PHE A 14 -3.38 2.94 -2.81
C PHE A 14 -3.60 2.28 -4.17
N HIS A 15 -4.48 1.27 -4.27
CA HIS A 15 -4.68 0.57 -5.55
C HIS A 15 -5.37 1.43 -6.62
N PHE A 16 -6.04 2.53 -6.24
CA PHE A 16 -6.62 3.46 -7.20
C PHE A 16 -5.57 4.41 -7.81
N LEU A 17 -4.38 4.50 -7.22
CA LEU A 17 -3.29 5.34 -7.73
C LEU A 17 -2.56 4.59 -8.85
N THR A 18 -2.87 4.96 -10.09
CA THR A 18 -2.29 4.30 -11.28
C THR A 18 -1.11 5.08 -11.86
N ALA A 19 -1.16 6.41 -11.82
CA ALA A 19 -0.09 7.27 -12.31
C ALA A 19 1.10 7.32 -11.35
N GLU A 20 2.32 7.23 -11.89
CA GLU A 20 3.57 7.24 -11.10
C GLU A 20 3.71 8.49 -10.23
N LYS A 21 3.24 9.64 -10.71
CA LYS A 21 3.22 10.91 -9.95
C LYS A 21 2.36 10.79 -8.69
N ASP A 22 1.17 10.20 -8.80
CA ASP A 22 0.24 10.08 -7.68
C ASP A 22 0.73 9.07 -6.65
N ILE A 23 1.32 7.96 -7.11
CA ILE A 23 1.96 6.96 -6.25
C ILE A 23 3.11 7.61 -5.46
N THR A 24 3.99 8.33 -6.15
CA THR A 24 5.12 9.04 -5.52
C THR A 24 4.62 10.04 -4.48
N ASN A 25 3.68 10.90 -4.86
CA ASN A 25 3.12 11.91 -3.96
C ASN A 25 2.45 11.29 -2.73
N TYR A 26 1.73 10.19 -2.90
CA TYR A 26 1.12 9.45 -1.81
C TYR A 26 2.18 8.92 -0.84
N LEU A 27 3.22 8.25 -1.33
CA LEU A 27 4.27 7.67 -0.49
C LEU A 27 5.04 8.74 0.27
N HIS A 28 5.36 9.87 -0.37
CA HIS A 28 5.98 11.02 0.30
C HIS A 28 5.05 11.62 1.36
N THR A 29 3.74 11.70 1.10
CA THR A 29 2.77 12.20 2.06
C THR A 29 2.66 11.30 3.29
N ALA A 30 2.61 9.98 3.08
CA ALA A 30 2.61 8.99 4.15
C ALA A 30 3.91 9.08 4.96
N PHE A 31 5.07 9.11 4.30
CA PHE A 31 6.38 9.25 4.94
C PHE A 31 6.48 10.54 5.77
N ALA A 32 6.06 11.67 5.22
CA ALA A 32 6.06 12.96 5.90
C ALA A 32 5.06 12.98 7.07
N GLY A 33 3.97 12.23 6.99
CA GLY A 33 2.99 12.09 8.07
C GLY A 33 3.44 11.18 9.22
N LEU A 34 4.43 10.32 9.02
CA LEU A 34 4.86 9.37 10.04
C LEU A 34 5.88 9.96 11.04
N ALA A 35 5.77 9.54 12.29
CA ALA A 35 6.81 9.72 13.32
C ALA A 35 8.10 8.97 12.93
N THR A 36 9.23 9.28 13.59
CA THR A 36 10.55 8.72 13.25
C THR A 36 10.59 7.19 13.29
N THR A 37 9.85 6.57 14.20
CA THR A 37 9.71 5.12 14.34
C THR A 37 8.41 4.58 13.76
N GLY A 38 7.71 5.40 12.96
CA GLY A 38 6.37 5.08 12.48
C GLY A 38 6.34 3.93 11.47
N VAL A 39 5.18 3.26 11.41
CA VAL A 39 4.93 2.11 10.54
C VAL A 39 3.88 2.48 9.49
N CYS A 40 4.16 2.15 8.24
CA CYS A 40 3.22 2.24 7.13
C CYS A 40 2.70 0.85 6.77
N ILE A 41 1.40 0.67 6.67
CA ILE A 41 0.75 -0.57 6.23
C ILE A 41 -0.10 -0.23 5.01
N ILE A 42 0.17 -0.88 3.90
CA ILE A 42 -0.55 -0.69 2.64
C ILE A 42 -1.16 -2.01 2.20
N GLY A 43 -2.48 -2.03 2.09
CA GLY A 43 -3.29 -3.04 1.43
C GLY A 43 -3.59 -2.63 -0.01
N THR A 44 -3.25 -3.51 -0.94
CA THR A 44 -3.50 -3.33 -2.38
C THR A 44 -3.85 -4.68 -3.00
N PHE A 45 -4.38 -4.68 -4.23
CA PHE A 45 -4.66 -5.94 -4.92
C PHE A 45 -3.34 -6.64 -5.29
N SER A 46 -3.29 -7.96 -5.11
CA SER A 46 -2.16 -8.75 -5.60
C SER A 46 -2.19 -8.83 -7.13
N LEU A 47 -1.15 -9.37 -7.76
CA LEU A 47 -1.13 -9.60 -9.21
C LEU A 47 -2.25 -10.53 -9.71
N GLN A 48 -2.87 -11.32 -8.82
CA GLN A 48 -4.02 -12.18 -9.12
C GLN A 48 -5.37 -11.51 -8.75
N GLY A 49 -5.32 -10.30 -8.21
CA GLY A 49 -6.49 -9.48 -7.92
C GLY A 49 -7.26 -9.01 -9.16
N PRO A 50 -8.40 -8.33 -8.96
CA PRO A 50 -9.13 -7.68 -10.03
C PRO A 50 -8.35 -6.51 -10.64
N LYS A 51 -8.60 -6.23 -11.92
CA LYS A 51 -8.09 -5.05 -12.63
C LYS A 51 -8.96 -3.80 -12.45
N LYS A 52 -10.19 -3.98 -11.95
CA LYS A 52 -11.13 -2.91 -11.66
C LYS A 52 -11.76 -3.06 -10.30
N CYS A 53 -12.01 -1.94 -9.64
CA CYS A 53 -12.79 -1.86 -8.42
C CYS A 53 -13.84 -0.75 -8.59
N SER A 54 -15.12 -1.07 -8.43
CA SER A 54 -16.24 -0.14 -8.68
C SER A 54 -16.20 0.50 -10.08
N GLY A 55 -15.74 -0.25 -11.09
CA GLY A 55 -15.60 0.22 -12.48
C GLY A 55 -14.34 1.05 -12.77
N ILE A 56 -13.56 1.41 -11.75
CA ILE A 56 -12.33 2.21 -11.87
C ILE A 56 -11.14 1.27 -12.03
N GLU A 57 -10.22 1.59 -12.95
CA GLU A 57 -8.95 0.87 -13.11
C GLU A 57 -8.12 0.93 -11.83
N VAL A 58 -7.53 -0.20 -11.47
CA VAL A 58 -6.64 -0.30 -10.30
C VAL A 58 -5.26 -0.77 -10.71
N ARG A 59 -4.28 -0.50 -9.86
CA ARG A 59 -2.94 -1.03 -10.00
C ARG A 59 -2.72 -2.18 -9.03
N GLN A 60 -2.21 -3.28 -9.56
CA GLN A 60 -1.90 -4.50 -8.82
C GLN A 60 -0.41 -4.54 -8.49
N TYR A 61 -0.08 -5.17 -7.37
CA TYR A 61 1.30 -5.25 -6.90
C TYR A 61 1.66 -6.66 -6.44
N SER A 62 2.94 -6.99 -6.55
CA SER A 62 3.57 -8.11 -5.85
C SER A 62 4.37 -7.59 -4.67
N ASP A 63 4.87 -8.50 -3.85
CA ASP A 63 5.83 -8.17 -2.79
C ASP A 63 7.02 -7.38 -3.36
N ASN A 64 7.61 -7.89 -4.45
CA ASN A 64 8.76 -7.25 -5.09
C ASN A 64 8.42 -5.85 -5.64
N SER A 65 7.27 -5.67 -6.30
CA SER A 65 6.93 -4.34 -6.82
C SER A 65 6.60 -3.34 -5.71
N MET A 66 6.04 -3.80 -4.58
CA MET A 66 5.85 -2.98 -3.39
C MET A 66 7.19 -2.56 -2.76
N ILE A 67 8.16 -3.47 -2.65
CA ILE A 67 9.52 -3.14 -2.20
C ILE A 67 10.13 -2.09 -3.13
N GLU A 68 10.14 -2.34 -4.43
CA GLU A 68 10.76 -1.44 -5.41
C GLU A 68 10.15 -0.03 -5.38
N LYS A 69 8.84 0.09 -5.15
CA LYS A 69 8.17 1.39 -5.07
C LYS A 69 8.40 2.15 -3.77
N THR A 70 8.74 1.44 -2.70
CA THR A 70 8.83 2.04 -1.35
C THR A 70 10.26 2.13 -0.82
N LYS A 71 11.23 1.47 -1.47
CA LYS A 71 12.60 1.28 -0.98
C LYS A 71 13.35 2.55 -0.59
N ASP A 72 13.06 3.68 -1.22
CA ASP A 72 13.75 4.94 -0.94
C ASP A 72 13.27 5.62 0.35
N LEU A 73 12.04 5.31 0.79
CA LEU A 73 11.38 5.93 1.94
C LEU A 73 11.20 4.97 3.12
N PHE A 74 11.14 3.66 2.84
CA PHE A 74 10.74 2.67 3.81
C PHE A 74 11.60 1.41 3.79
N GLU A 75 11.66 0.73 4.92
CA GLU A 75 12.23 -0.61 5.08
C GLU A 75 11.09 -1.62 5.20
N LYS A 76 11.09 -2.64 4.34
CA LYS A 76 10.09 -3.72 4.42
C LYS A 76 10.22 -4.44 5.76
N MET A 77 9.10 -4.60 6.45
CA MET A 77 8.99 -5.49 7.60
C MET A 77 8.37 -6.83 7.21
N LYS A 78 7.24 -6.80 6.49
CA LYS A 78 6.49 -8.00 6.11
C LYS A 78 5.56 -7.70 4.95
N CYS A 79 5.38 -8.66 4.05
CA CYS A 79 4.27 -8.68 3.10
C CYS A 79 3.52 -10.01 3.25
N LYS A 80 2.20 -9.99 3.07
CA LYS A 80 1.36 -11.18 3.14
C LYS A 80 0.23 -11.06 2.13
N GLU A 81 0.07 -12.09 1.32
CA GLU A 81 -1.14 -12.24 0.51
C GLU A 81 -2.31 -12.75 1.35
N VAL A 82 -3.48 -12.17 1.11
CA VAL A 82 -4.71 -12.46 1.83
C VAL A 82 -5.83 -12.63 0.81
N ALA A 83 -6.48 -13.79 0.83
CA ALA A 83 -7.71 -14.02 0.09
C ALA A 83 -8.86 -13.31 0.83
N HIS A 84 -9.40 -12.24 0.24
CA HIS A 84 -10.57 -11.55 0.77
C HIS A 84 -11.83 -12.07 0.10
N THR A 85 -12.69 -12.76 0.86
CA THR A 85 -14.00 -13.18 0.37
C THR A 85 -14.98 -12.03 0.51
N THR A 86 -15.58 -11.61 -0.61
CA THR A 86 -16.60 -10.56 -0.62
C THR A 86 -17.94 -11.12 -0.12
N PRO A 87 -18.90 -10.26 0.26
CA PRO A 87 -20.26 -10.70 0.62
C PRO A 87 -21.00 -11.47 -0.49
N PHE A 88 -20.54 -11.39 -1.75
CA PHE A 88 -21.09 -12.11 -2.89
C PHE A 88 -20.30 -13.39 -3.24
N GLU A 89 -19.56 -13.93 -2.27
CA GLU A 89 -18.80 -15.20 -2.37
C GLU A 89 -17.69 -15.21 -3.43
N THR A 90 -17.29 -14.04 -3.95
CA THR A 90 -16.11 -13.93 -4.82
C THR A 90 -14.85 -13.71 -3.99
N VAL A 91 -13.74 -14.31 -4.41
CA VAL A 91 -12.44 -14.15 -3.76
C VAL A 91 -11.62 -13.08 -4.49
N GLN A 92 -11.15 -12.10 -3.74
CA GLN A 92 -10.25 -11.05 -4.20
C GLN A 92 -8.88 -11.21 -3.53
N PRO A 93 -7.84 -11.58 -4.28
CA PRO A 93 -6.47 -11.61 -3.76
C PRO A 93 -5.94 -10.20 -3.45
N PHE A 94 -5.64 -9.94 -2.18
CA PHE A 94 -4.93 -8.76 -1.71
C PHE A 94 -3.51 -9.11 -1.30
N ILE A 95 -2.64 -8.11 -1.31
CA ILE A 95 -1.36 -8.13 -0.61
C ILE A 95 -1.32 -6.98 0.40
N PHE A 96 -0.96 -7.31 1.64
CA PHE A 96 -0.72 -6.34 2.70
C PHE A 96 0.77 -6.30 2.99
N CYS A 97 1.37 -5.13 2.82
CA CYS A 97 2.77 -4.91 3.16
C CYS A 97 2.89 -3.86 4.28
N SER A 98 3.64 -4.22 5.31
CA SER A 98 4.03 -3.33 6.40
C SER A 98 5.50 -2.93 6.24
N PHE A 99 5.77 -1.65 6.46
CA PHE A 99 7.07 -1.05 6.34
C PHE A 99 7.38 -0.14 7.53
N ARG A 100 8.65 -0.09 7.92
CA ARG A 100 9.17 0.90 8.86
C ARG A 100 9.63 2.12 8.10
N LYS A 101 9.37 3.32 8.63
CA LYS A 101 9.97 4.55 8.13
C LYS A 101 11.50 4.45 8.18
N ARG A 102 12.19 4.73 7.07
CA ARG A 102 13.66 4.83 7.09
C ARG A 102 14.10 6.05 7.87
N GLN A 103 15.15 5.89 8.67
CA GLN A 103 15.87 7.02 9.22
C GLN A 103 16.77 7.57 8.12
N GLN A 104 16.62 8.87 7.84
CA GLN A 104 17.53 9.61 6.96
C GLN A 104 18.70 10.13 7.77
#